data_AF-A0A1J5KHS7-F1
#
_entry.id   AF-A0A1J5KHS7-F1
#
_cell.length_a   1.000
_cell.length_b   1.000
_cell.length_c   1.000
_cell.angle_alpha   90.00
_cell.angle_beta   90.00
_cell.angle_gamma   90.00
#
_symmetry.space_group_name_H-M   'P 1'
#
loop_
_entity.id
_entity.type
_entity.pdbx_description
1 polymer ?
#
loop_
_entity_poly.entity_id
_entity_poly.type
_entity_poly.pdbx_seq_one_letter_code
_entity_poly.pdbx_strand_id
1 'polypeptide(L)' 'MSNKSLRVEKFEKYHGTVDEVKQQIEVCPKCGAKLTMTHLADHDNLYIHEEVRCLECDFETEETLHVLN' A
#
# COMPACT_ATOMS: atom_id res chain seq x y z
N MET A 1 -18.91 -0.85 -12.17
CA MET A 1 -17.50 -1.28 -12.26
C MET A 1 -16.67 -0.14 -11.67
N SER A 2 -16.17 -0.30 -10.44
CA SER A 2 -15.34 0.73 -9.82
C SER A 2 -14.00 0.76 -10.56
N ASN A 3 -13.60 1.93 -11.04
CA ASN A 3 -12.42 2.13 -11.86
C ASN A 3 -11.20 2.13 -10.93
N LYS A 4 -10.73 0.95 -10.51
CA LYS A 4 -9.55 0.82 -9.66
C LYS A 4 -8.31 1.16 -10.50
N SER A 5 -7.69 2.30 -10.22
CA SER A 5 -6.47 2.73 -10.89
C SER A 5 -5.28 2.00 -10.27
N LEU A 6 -4.75 0.99 -10.96
CA LEU A 6 -3.48 0.35 -10.61
C LEU A 6 -2.35 1.37 -10.70
N ARG A 7 -1.62 1.58 -9.61
CA ARG A 7 -0.42 2.42 -9.58
C ARG A 7 0.82 1.54 -9.48
N VAL A 8 1.88 1.92 -10.18
CA VAL A 8 3.22 1.35 -10.00
C VAL A 8 3.84 2.08 -8.80
N GLU A 9 4.27 1.34 -7.77
CA GLU A 9 4.85 1.93 -6.54
C GLU A 9 6.02 2.85 -6.88
N LYS A 10 6.01 4.07 -6.33
CA LYS A 10 7.22 4.89 -6.20
C LYS A 10 7.38 5.27 -4.74
N PHE A 11 8.50 4.88 -4.13
CA PHE A 11 8.81 5.20 -2.74
C PHE A 11 9.07 6.71 -2.49
N GLU A 12 9.12 7.52 -3.55
CA GLU A 12 9.29 8.98 -3.50
C GLU A 12 8.23 9.70 -2.65
N LYS A 13 7.07 9.07 -2.41
CA LYS A 13 6.01 9.63 -1.57
C LYS A 13 6.39 9.67 -0.08
N TYR A 14 7.29 8.79 0.37
CA TYR A 14 7.70 8.68 1.77
C TYR A 14 8.94 9.54 2.05
N HIS A 15 8.90 10.32 3.12
CA HIS A 15 9.99 11.24 3.47
C HIS A 15 10.11 11.47 4.98
N GLY A 16 11.30 11.83 5.44
CA GLY A 16 11.61 12.09 6.85
C GLY A 16 12.53 11.03 7.46
N THR A 17 12.50 10.95 8.78
CA THR A 17 13.20 9.94 9.59
C THR A 17 12.59 8.56 9.39
N VAL A 18 13.32 7.52 9.81
CA VAL A 18 12.86 6.13 9.69
C VAL A 18 11.52 5.90 10.38
N ASP A 19 11.31 6.49 11.56
CA ASP A 19 10.07 6.32 12.32
C ASP A 19 8.90 7.07 11.68
N GLU A 20 9.15 8.25 11.10
CA GLU A 20 8.15 8.99 10.33
C GLU A 20 7.73 8.23 9.07
N VAL A 21 8.68 7.64 8.35
CA VAL A 21 8.40 6.82 7.17
C VAL A 21 7.60 5.56 7.55
N LYS A 22 7.95 4.88 8.65
CA LYS A 22 7.16 3.74 9.15
C LYS A 22 5.73 4.15 9.48
N GLN A 23 5.53 5.31 10.11
CA GLN A 23 4.19 5.81 10.37
C GLN A 23 3.42 6.08 9.08
N GLN A 24 4.06 6.67 8.07
CA GLN A 24 3.42 6.91 6.77
C GLN A 24 3.00 5.62 6.04
N ILE A 25 3.70 4.50 6.28
CA ILE A 25 3.39 3.20 5.68
C ILE A 25 2.35 2.44 6.49
N GLU A 26 2.49 2.39 7.82
CA GLU A 26 1.73 1.48 8.67
C GLU A 26 0.47 2.11 9.27
N VAL A 27 0.31 3.43 9.23
CA VAL A 27 -0.76 4.13 9.95
C VAL A 27 -1.69 4.85 8.98
N CYS A 28 -2.99 4.67 9.20
CA CYS A 28 -4.03 5.32 8.40
C CYS A 28 -3.97 6.84 8.60
N PRO A 29 -3.78 7.64 7.54
CA PRO A 29 -3.68 9.10 7.66
C PRO A 29 -5.02 9.75 8.07
N LYS A 30 -6.14 9.02 7.96
CA LYS A 30 -7.48 9.51 8.31
C LYS A 30 -7.83 9.31 9.78
N CYS A 31 -7.52 8.15 10.35
CA CYS A 31 -7.98 7.77 11.70
C CYS A 31 -6.89 7.34 12.67
N GLY A 32 -5.63 7.16 12.22
CA GLY A 32 -4.53 6.74 13.07
C GLY A 32 -4.49 5.24 13.41
N ALA A 33 -5.43 4.43 12.90
CA ALA A 33 -5.39 2.99 13.07
C ALA A 33 -4.29 2.34 12.22
N LYS A 34 -3.84 1.15 12.61
CA LYS A 34 -2.86 0.38 11.82
C LYS A 34 -3.50 -0.09 10.52
N LEU A 35 -2.83 0.17 9.40
CA LEU A 35 -3.24 -0.30 8.08
C LEU A 35 -3.00 -1.81 7.98
N THR A 36 -3.93 -2.49 7.30
CA THR A 36 -3.78 -3.89 6.93
C THR A 36 -3.20 -3.95 5.52
N MET A 37 -2.07 -4.64 5.37
CA MET A 37 -1.38 -4.84 4.10
C MET A 37 -1.47 -6.32 3.70
N THR A 38 -1.82 -6.60 2.45
CA THR A 38 -1.88 -7.95 1.88
C THR A 38 -0.95 -8.04 0.69
N HIS A 39 -0.01 -9.00 0.70
CA HIS A 39 0.89 -9.28 -0.42
C HIS A 39 0.52 -10.59 -1.09
N LEU A 40 0.20 -10.54 -2.38
CA LEU A 40 -0.03 -11.70 -3.24
C LEU A 40 1.08 -11.76 -4.28
N ALA A 41 2.04 -12.66 -4.06
CA ALA A 41 3.17 -12.85 -4.97
C ALA A 41 2.85 -13.92 -6.03
N ASP A 42 2.99 -13.54 -7.30
CA ASP A 42 2.98 -14.43 -8.45
C ASP A 42 4.42 -14.53 -8.99
N HIS A 43 5.07 -15.63 -8.63
CA HIS A 43 6.46 -15.88 -9.02
C HIS A 43 6.58 -16.37 -10.47
N ASP A 44 5.52 -16.94 -11.04
CA ASP A 44 5.52 -17.44 -12.42
C ASP A 44 5.52 -16.25 -13.40
N ASN A 45 4.78 -15.20 -13.05
CA ASN A 45 4.67 -13.98 -13.84
C ASN A 45 5.48 -12.80 -13.28
N LEU A 46 6.27 -13.03 -12.23
CA LEU A 46 7.19 -12.07 -11.62
C LEU A 46 6.51 -10.75 -11.22
N TYR A 47 5.40 -10.82 -10.50
CA TYR A 47 4.78 -9.65 -9.90
C TYR A 47 4.29 -9.91 -8.48
N ILE A 48 4.17 -8.84 -7.69
CA ILE A 48 3.49 -8.83 -6.40
C ILE A 48 2.35 -7.83 -6.48
N HIS A 49 1.15 -8.27 -6.13
CA HIS A 49 0.03 -7.39 -5.87
C HIS A 49 -0.05 -7.08 -4.38
N GLU A 50 0.05 -5.80 -4.02
CA GLU A 50 -0.13 -5.29 -2.66
C GLU A 50 -1.48 -4.59 -2.55
N GLU A 51 -2.26 -4.93 -1.51
CA GLU A 51 -3.48 -4.22 -1.12
C GLU A 51 -3.30 -3.63 0.28
N VAL A 52 -3.51 -2.32 0.43
CA VAL A 52 -3.47 -1.61 1.72
C VAL A 52 -4.83 -1.03 2.04
N ARG A 53 -5.37 -1.34 3.22
CA ARG A 53 -6.68 -0.85 3.66
C ARG A 53 -6.73 -0.56 5.16
N CYS A 54 -7.61 0.36 5.54
CA CYS A 54 -7.99 0.54 6.94
C CYS A 54 -9.22 -0.31 7.27
N LEU A 55 -9.21 -1.00 8.42
CA LEU A 55 -10.37 -1.77 8.89
C LEU A 55 -11.29 -0.95 9.81
N GLU A 56 -10.81 0.20 10.29
CA GLU A 56 -11.50 1.03 11.28
C GLU A 56 -12.21 2.26 10.67
N CYS A 57 -11.95 2.58 9.40
CA CYS A 57 -12.61 3.68 8.71
C CYS A 57 -12.72 3.45 7.20
N ASP A 58 -13.42 4.34 6.52
CA ASP A 58 -13.61 4.42 5.07
C ASP A 58 -12.40 5.02 4.32
N PHE A 59 -11.18 4.76 4.80
CA PHE A 59 -9.99 5.09 4.02
C PHE A 59 -9.94 4.20 2.78
N GLU A 60 -9.67 4.81 1.62
CA GLU A 60 -9.68 4.12 0.33
C GLU A 60 -8.64 2.99 0.31
N THR A 61 -8.98 1.89 -0.35
CA THR A 61 -8.05 0.80 -0.59
C THR A 61 -7.01 1.22 -1.63
N GLU A 62 -5.75 1.21 -1.25
CA GLU A 62 -4.65 1.40 -2.19
C GLU A 62 -4.21 0.03 -2.73
N GLU A 63 -4.13 -0.09 -4.06
CA GLU A 63 -3.63 -1.29 -4.75
C GLU A 63 -2.38 -0.94 -5.54
N THR A 64 -1.30 -1.68 -5.27
CA THR A 64 -0.01 -1.50 -5.92
C THR A 64 0.44 -2.80 -6.59
N LEU A 65 0.99 -2.68 -7.79
CA LEU A 65 1.66 -3.78 -8.49
C LEU A 65 3.17 -3.55 -8.50
N HIS A 66 3.92 -4.47 -7.91
CA HIS A 66 5.38 -4.51 -7.98
C HIS A 66 5.81 -5.54 -9.02
N VAL A 67 6.76 -5.19 -9.87
CA VAL A 67 7.39 -6.13 -10.82
C VAL A 67 8.67 -6.67 -10.19
N LEU A 68 8.83 -7.99 -10.17
CA LEU A 68 10.01 -8.70 -9.67
C LEU A 68 11.02 -8.85 -10.82
N ASN A 69 12.03 -7.99 -10.88
CA ASN A 69 13.15 -8.12 -11.83
C ASN A 69 14.38 -8.76 -11.17
#